data_AF-A0A943GX38-F1
#
_entry.id   AF-A0A943GX38-F1
#
_cell.length_a   1.000
_cell.length_b   1.000
_cell.length_c   1.000
_cell.angle_alpha   90.00
_cell.angle_beta   90.00
_cell.angle_gamma   90.00
#
_symmetry.space_group_name_H-M   'P 1'
#
loop_
_entity.id
_entity.type
_entity.pdbx_description
1 polymer ?
#
loop_
_entity_poly.entity_id
_entity_poly.type
_entity_poly.pdbx_seq_one_letter_code
_entity_poly.pdbx_strand_id
1 'polypeptide(L)'
;MKAVRLKICQTSANYRREETIDNKMTYPLPPFSTCIGAIHKACGYQEYHPMELSIQGTYGALKREVYQEHCFLNSLQNDRGTLVKMKNPDLLSKAFVKVASAKKNQGNDFRKGITIQVYDEELLEEYRQLKDKKDEIDSFKKQRINPVSAKIKEYKKVLSERKKQFSGNKERLCRIKQRENEIKKIEKLIKERMKEYEEINYDMLYSRFRTLTCGPKYYEVLSDIELVIHVKSDEKVLEDIIKNQHRFSSLGRSEDFVQVKEAEMVELEDMDEDIDDTEILPTYIPAELVNSGAIKITAKEGTDDTGGGTRYYLPKNYILENEIRKFERKAVFYTSNYTIEDIEAVKGKIYLDRGKKEYIVCFV
;
A
#
# COMPACT_ATOMS: atom_id res chain seq x y z
N MET A 1 -22.64 -23.39 -22.00
CA MET A 1 -22.53 -21.95 -21.62
C MET A 1 -21.33 -21.32 -22.33
N LYS A 2 -21.43 -20.10 -22.89
CA LYS A 2 -20.27 -19.44 -23.53
C LYS A 2 -19.35 -18.77 -22.51
N ALA A 3 -18.03 -18.86 -22.74
CA ALA A 3 -16.99 -18.18 -21.96
C ALA A 3 -15.78 -17.85 -22.84
N VAL A 4 -14.86 -17.03 -22.34
CA VAL A 4 -13.54 -16.82 -22.97
C VAL A 4 -12.47 -17.55 -22.18
N ARG A 5 -11.67 -18.39 -22.85
CA ARG A 5 -10.47 -19.02 -22.30
C ARG A 5 -9.24 -18.19 -22.67
N LEU A 6 -8.51 -17.72 -21.66
CA LEU A 6 -7.22 -17.06 -21.80
C LEU A 6 -6.11 -17.97 -21.29
N LYS A 7 -5.13 -18.31 -22.14
CA LYS A 7 -3.89 -18.95 -21.71
C LYS A 7 -2.78 -17.94 -21.73
N ILE A 8 -2.17 -17.72 -20.58
CA ILE A 8 -1.13 -16.71 -20.41
C ILE A 8 0.09 -17.27 -19.72
N CYS A 9 1.26 -16.74 -20.07
CA CYS A 9 2.53 -17.06 -19.43
C CYS A 9 3.16 -15.79 -18.86
N GLN A 10 3.82 -15.92 -17.71
CA GLN A 10 4.66 -14.86 -17.15
C GLN A 10 5.99 -15.48 -16.71
N THR A 11 7.10 -14.80 -17.03
CA THR A 11 8.43 -15.21 -16.56
C THR A 11 8.55 -15.08 -15.04
N SER A 12 7.93 -14.02 -14.50
CA SER A 12 7.87 -13.77 -13.07
C SER A 12 6.67 -12.91 -12.71
N ALA A 13 6.11 -13.11 -11.51
CA ALA A 13 5.06 -12.23 -10.98
C ALA A 13 5.03 -12.19 -9.46
N ASN A 14 4.50 -11.10 -8.90
CA ASN A 14 4.05 -11.02 -7.52
C ASN A 14 2.55 -10.68 -7.48
N TYR A 15 1.74 -11.64 -7.07
CA TYR A 15 0.31 -11.47 -6.78
C TYR A 15 0.14 -11.07 -5.32
N ARG A 16 0.48 -9.82 -5.02
CA ARG A 16 0.66 -9.34 -3.64
C ARG A 16 -0.52 -9.69 -2.74
N ARG A 17 -0.19 -10.31 -1.59
CA ARG A 17 -1.13 -10.44 -0.46
C ARG A 17 -1.22 -9.12 0.28
N GLU A 18 -2.41 -8.53 0.32
CA GLU A 18 -2.66 -7.20 0.89
C GLU A 18 -2.36 -7.10 2.39
N GLU A 19 -2.51 -8.20 3.13
CA GLU A 19 -2.23 -8.27 4.58
C GLU A 19 -0.73 -8.22 4.89
N THR A 20 0.13 -8.28 3.87
CA THR A 20 1.58 -8.40 4.03
C THR A 20 2.29 -7.06 3.75
N ILE A 21 2.77 -6.46 4.85
CA ILE A 21 3.42 -5.14 4.86
C ILE A 21 4.94 -5.29 4.76
N ASP A 22 5.55 -6.04 5.68
CA ASP A 22 7.00 -6.17 5.78
C ASP A 22 7.59 -7.13 4.74
N ASN A 23 7.20 -8.39 4.82
CA ASN A 23 7.57 -9.43 3.87
C ASN A 23 6.45 -9.49 2.85
N LYS A 24 6.69 -8.98 1.66
CA LYS A 24 5.64 -8.87 0.65
C LYS A 24 5.44 -10.22 0.00
N MET A 25 4.45 -10.94 0.51
CA MET A 25 4.12 -12.29 0.09
C MET A 25 3.25 -12.27 -1.16
N THR A 26 3.23 -13.39 -1.86
CA THR A 26 2.41 -13.59 -3.06
C THR A 26 1.37 -14.69 -2.84
N TYR A 27 0.21 -14.55 -3.48
CA TYR A 27 -0.69 -15.68 -3.70
C TYR A 27 -0.08 -16.64 -4.73
N PRO A 28 -0.43 -17.94 -4.69
CA PRO A 28 0.08 -18.93 -5.67
C PRO A 28 -0.51 -18.74 -7.08
N LEU A 29 -1.69 -18.15 -7.17
CA LEU A 29 -2.37 -17.72 -8.39
C LEU A 29 -2.85 -16.27 -8.19
N PRO A 30 -3.14 -15.50 -9.25
CA PRO A 30 -3.59 -14.13 -9.12
C PRO A 30 -4.98 -14.05 -8.46
N PRO A 31 -5.23 -13.10 -7.54
CA PRO A 31 -6.57 -12.89 -7.01
C PRO A 31 -7.51 -12.37 -8.11
N PHE A 32 -8.80 -12.67 -7.99
CA PHE A 32 -9.82 -12.32 -8.99
C PHE A 32 -9.79 -10.83 -9.37
N SER A 33 -9.73 -9.94 -8.39
CA SER A 33 -9.66 -8.48 -8.63
C SER A 33 -8.47 -8.06 -9.50
N THR A 34 -7.33 -8.74 -9.42
CA THR A 34 -6.17 -8.46 -10.25
C THR A 34 -6.41 -8.88 -11.70
N CYS A 35 -7.01 -10.05 -11.93
CA CYS A 35 -7.39 -10.50 -13.27
C CYS A 35 -8.48 -9.61 -13.89
N ILE A 36 -9.54 -9.33 -13.13
CA ILE A 36 -10.64 -8.44 -13.56
C ILE A 36 -10.09 -7.06 -13.91
N GLY A 37 -9.24 -6.49 -13.06
CA GLY A 37 -8.61 -5.19 -13.30
C GLY A 37 -7.72 -5.17 -14.55
N ALA A 38 -6.95 -6.24 -14.79
CA ALA A 38 -6.13 -6.37 -15.99
C ALA A 38 -6.99 -6.46 -17.26
N ILE A 39 -8.08 -7.24 -17.23
CA ILE A 39 -9.05 -7.36 -18.33
C ILE A 39 -9.71 -6.01 -18.62
N HIS A 40 -10.20 -5.31 -17.58
CA HIS A 40 -10.82 -3.98 -17.73
C HIS A 40 -9.85 -2.98 -18.36
N LYS A 41 -8.59 -2.97 -17.90
CA LYS A 41 -7.55 -2.11 -18.45
C LYS A 41 -7.27 -2.43 -19.93
N ALA A 42 -7.21 -3.72 -20.30
CA ALA A 42 -7.00 -4.13 -21.68
C ALA A 42 -8.15 -3.69 -22.61
N CYS A 43 -9.40 -3.81 -22.13
CA CYS A 43 -10.60 -3.39 -22.87
C CYS A 43 -10.82 -1.86 -22.84
N GLY A 44 -10.15 -1.12 -21.96
CA GLY A 44 -10.28 0.33 -21.84
C GLY A 44 -11.55 0.79 -21.10
N TYR A 45 -12.16 -0.09 -20.31
CA TYR A 45 -13.39 0.20 -19.57
C TYR A 45 -13.18 1.28 -18.51
N GLN A 46 -14.14 2.20 -18.42
CA GLN A 46 -14.19 3.27 -17.39
C GLN A 46 -15.23 2.95 -16.30
N GLU A 47 -16.13 2.02 -16.57
CA GLU A 47 -17.14 1.53 -15.64
C GLU A 47 -16.88 0.05 -15.35
N TYR A 48 -17.45 -0.45 -14.26
CA TYR A 48 -17.30 -1.85 -13.86
C TYR A 48 -18.22 -2.75 -14.69
N HIS A 49 -17.64 -3.71 -15.39
CA HIS A 49 -18.34 -4.76 -16.11
C HIS A 49 -18.28 -6.07 -15.29
N PRO A 50 -19.42 -6.57 -14.78
CA PRO A 50 -19.45 -7.79 -13.99
C PRO A 50 -18.91 -9.00 -14.77
N MET A 51 -18.05 -9.77 -14.11
CA MET A 51 -17.53 -11.03 -14.64
C MET A 51 -17.26 -12.04 -13.53
N GLU A 52 -17.46 -13.31 -13.85
CA GLU A 52 -17.04 -14.45 -13.03
C GLU A 52 -15.78 -15.05 -13.64
N LEU A 53 -14.87 -15.48 -12.79
CA LEU A 53 -13.57 -16.02 -13.21
C LEU A 53 -13.37 -17.42 -12.65
N SER A 54 -12.83 -18.31 -13.48
CA SER A 54 -12.11 -19.49 -13.03
C SER A 54 -10.62 -19.27 -13.30
N ILE A 55 -9.78 -19.54 -12.31
CA ILE A 55 -8.34 -19.31 -12.38
C ILE A 55 -7.64 -20.58 -11.96
N GLN A 56 -6.86 -21.14 -12.87
CA GLN A 56 -6.04 -22.32 -12.63
C GLN A 56 -4.68 -22.14 -13.30
N GLY A 57 -3.69 -22.88 -12.83
CA GLY A 57 -2.36 -22.80 -13.41
C GLY A 57 -1.26 -23.32 -12.50
N THR A 58 -0.03 -23.18 -12.98
CA THR A 58 1.17 -23.67 -12.33
C THR A 58 2.23 -22.57 -12.31
N TYR A 59 3.20 -22.75 -11.43
CA TYR A 59 4.43 -21.96 -11.40
C TYR A 59 5.60 -22.91 -11.12
N GLY A 60 6.78 -22.61 -11.68
CA GLY A 60 7.97 -23.43 -11.49
C GLY A 60 8.56 -23.32 -10.09
N ALA A 61 8.77 -22.09 -9.60
CA ALA A 61 9.37 -21.87 -8.29
C ALA A 61 8.92 -20.56 -7.62
N LEU A 62 8.86 -20.59 -6.29
CA LEU A 62 8.71 -19.42 -5.41
C LEU A 62 10.09 -18.97 -4.92
N LYS A 63 10.52 -17.77 -5.32
CA LYS A 63 11.81 -17.18 -4.94
C LYS A 63 11.59 -16.04 -3.95
N ARG A 64 12.59 -15.78 -3.11
CA ARG A 64 12.62 -14.63 -2.19
C ARG A 64 13.72 -13.66 -2.63
N GLU A 65 13.31 -12.53 -3.18
CA GLU A 65 14.22 -11.47 -3.58
C GLU A 65 14.45 -10.50 -2.42
N VAL A 66 15.72 -10.23 -2.12
CA VAL A 66 16.10 -9.25 -1.11
C VAL A 66 16.08 -7.86 -1.73
N TYR A 67 15.44 -6.92 -1.06
CA TYR A 67 15.55 -5.50 -1.39
C TYR A 67 15.93 -4.69 -0.16
N GLN A 68 16.59 -3.56 -0.39
CA GLN A 68 16.92 -2.60 0.65
C GLN A 68 15.72 -1.68 0.88
N GLU A 69 15.12 -1.77 2.07
CA GLU A 69 14.11 -0.83 2.50
C GLU A 69 14.76 0.42 3.09
N HIS A 70 14.23 1.58 2.73
CA HIS A 70 14.66 2.88 3.23
C HIS A 70 13.62 3.35 4.26
N CYS A 71 14.00 3.35 5.55
CA CYS A 71 13.14 3.76 6.64
C CYS A 71 13.55 5.16 7.11
N PHE A 72 12.68 6.14 6.91
CA PHE A 72 12.87 7.47 7.46
C PHE A 72 12.32 7.51 8.89
N LEU A 73 13.13 7.94 9.84
CA LEU A 73 12.69 8.10 11.22
C LEU A 73 11.80 9.35 11.37
N ASN A 74 10.78 9.25 12.22
CA ASN A 74 9.86 10.36 12.53
C ASN A 74 10.57 11.57 13.15
N SER A 75 11.72 11.35 13.78
CA SER A 75 12.55 12.39 14.37
C SER A 75 13.99 12.23 13.90
N LEU A 76 14.62 13.38 13.66
CA LEU A 76 16.02 13.44 13.28
C LEU A 76 16.89 13.08 14.49
N GLN A 77 17.64 12.01 14.36
CA GLN A 77 18.59 11.52 15.35
C GLN A 77 19.98 12.06 15.03
N ASN A 78 20.65 12.64 16.03
CA ASN A 78 21.99 13.23 15.85
C ASN A 78 23.12 12.19 15.99
N ASP A 79 22.82 10.96 16.39
CA ASP A 79 23.78 9.96 16.88
C ASP A 79 23.75 8.62 16.14
N ARG A 80 22.77 8.37 15.27
CA ARG A 80 22.54 7.06 14.63
C ARG A 80 21.98 7.19 13.22
N GLY A 81 22.13 6.13 12.44
CA GLY A 81 21.64 6.05 11.06
C GLY A 81 22.45 6.92 10.09
N THR A 82 21.81 7.30 8.99
CA THR A 82 22.38 8.18 7.97
C THR A 82 21.59 9.50 7.94
N LEU A 83 22.26 10.61 8.18
CA LEU A 83 21.73 11.94 7.93
C LEU A 83 21.63 12.14 6.41
N VAL A 84 20.42 12.47 5.95
CA VAL A 84 20.14 12.73 4.54
C VAL A 84 19.39 14.04 4.38
N LYS A 85 19.56 14.69 3.22
CA LYS A 85 18.78 15.86 2.81
C LYS A 85 17.81 15.47 1.69
N MET A 86 16.53 15.60 1.97
CA MET A 86 15.43 15.36 1.04
C MET A 86 15.34 16.49 0.02
N LYS A 87 15.03 16.15 -1.24
CA LYS A 87 14.69 17.15 -2.26
C LYS A 87 13.36 17.82 -1.98
N ASN A 88 12.38 17.04 -1.49
CA ASN A 88 11.09 17.52 -1.01
C ASN A 88 10.81 16.86 0.35
N PRO A 89 10.60 17.64 1.44
CA PRO A 89 10.37 17.09 2.78
C PRO A 89 9.06 16.30 2.91
N ASP A 90 8.07 16.58 2.06
CA ASP A 90 6.74 15.97 2.10
C ASP A 90 6.70 14.63 1.35
N LEU A 91 7.71 14.34 0.50
CA LEU A 91 7.78 13.13 -0.31
C LEU A 91 8.89 12.20 0.18
N LEU A 92 8.51 11.19 0.96
CA LEU A 92 9.39 10.11 1.41
C LEU A 92 9.77 9.20 0.23
N SER A 93 10.80 9.59 -0.51
CA SER A 93 11.27 8.90 -1.71
C SER A 93 12.77 8.58 -1.63
N LYS A 94 13.28 7.83 -2.61
CA LYS A 94 14.72 7.58 -2.76
C LYS A 94 15.49 8.83 -3.24
N ALA A 95 14.80 9.95 -3.52
CA ALA A 95 15.41 11.20 -3.98
C ALA A 95 15.94 12.03 -2.80
N PHE A 96 17.03 11.57 -2.21
CA PHE A 96 17.77 12.28 -1.16
C PHE A 96 19.27 12.28 -1.44
N VAL A 97 19.97 13.23 -0.84
CA VAL A 97 21.44 13.28 -0.82
C VAL A 97 21.92 12.80 0.54
N LYS A 98 22.88 11.87 0.56
CA LYS A 98 23.51 11.42 1.81
C LYS A 98 24.45 12.52 2.29
N VAL A 99 24.32 12.91 3.56
CA VAL A 99 25.12 13.96 4.19
C VAL A 99 26.22 13.33 5.04
N ALA A 100 25.82 12.51 6.02
CA ALA A 100 26.75 11.79 6.88
C ALA A 100 26.13 10.50 7.44
N SER A 101 26.92 9.50 7.81
CA SER A 101 26.45 8.30 8.51
C SER A 101 27.22 8.04 9.81
N ALA A 102 26.53 7.55 10.82
CA ALA A 102 27.14 7.09 12.06
C ALA A 102 27.99 5.83 11.80
N LYS A 103 29.22 5.76 12.35
CA LYS A 103 30.09 4.57 12.20
C LYS A 103 29.90 3.54 13.30
N LYS A 104 29.44 3.95 14.48
CA LYS A 104 29.20 3.07 15.64
C LYS A 104 27.71 3.03 15.98
N ASN A 105 27.32 2.06 16.81
CA ASN A 105 25.95 1.98 17.34
C ASN A 105 25.64 3.07 18.36
N GLN A 106 26.65 3.60 19.06
CA GLN A 106 26.52 4.64 20.09
C GLN A 106 27.75 5.56 20.09
N GLY A 107 27.59 6.76 20.66
CA GLY A 107 28.69 7.73 20.81
C GLY A 107 29.07 8.46 19.52
N ASN A 108 28.16 8.57 18.56
CA ASN A 108 28.33 9.40 17.38
C ASN A 108 27.63 10.76 17.59
N ASP A 109 28.08 11.77 16.86
CA ASP A 109 27.45 13.10 16.89
C ASP A 109 27.67 13.80 15.54
N PHE A 110 26.61 14.02 14.76
CA PHE A 110 26.71 14.72 13.47
C PHE A 110 27.09 16.19 13.63
N ARG A 111 26.51 16.87 14.64
CA ARG A 111 26.82 18.28 14.93
C ARG A 111 28.29 18.45 15.32
N LYS A 112 28.83 17.61 16.20
CA LYS A 112 30.24 17.68 16.66
C LYS A 112 31.24 16.96 15.76
N GLY A 113 30.79 16.20 14.77
CA GLY A 113 31.67 15.42 13.88
C GLY A 113 32.28 14.17 14.53
N ILE A 114 31.70 13.66 15.61
CA ILE A 114 32.31 12.55 16.38
C ILE A 114 31.89 11.21 15.77
N THR A 115 32.87 10.42 15.33
CA THR A 115 32.68 9.04 14.86
C THR A 115 31.70 8.89 13.68
N ILE A 116 31.69 9.89 12.78
CA ILE A 116 30.84 9.89 11.58
C ILE A 116 31.66 9.64 10.30
N GLN A 117 30.98 9.23 9.24
CA GLN A 117 31.47 9.26 7.87
C GLN A 117 30.73 10.38 7.13
N VAL A 118 31.47 11.35 6.63
CA VAL A 118 30.90 12.47 5.86
C VAL A 118 30.89 12.10 4.38
N TYR A 119 29.78 12.37 3.71
CA TYR A 119 29.63 12.21 2.25
C TYR A 119 29.53 13.56 1.55
N ASP A 120 28.93 14.56 2.21
CA ASP A 120 28.77 15.92 1.69
C ASP A 120 29.03 16.92 2.82
N GLU A 121 30.16 17.63 2.74
CA GLU A 121 30.60 18.56 3.78
C GLU A 121 29.76 19.85 3.78
N GLU A 122 29.36 20.35 2.60
CA GLU A 122 28.56 21.57 2.48
C GLU A 122 27.19 21.41 3.15
N LEU A 123 26.54 20.27 2.89
CA LEU A 123 25.25 19.95 3.51
C LEU A 123 25.37 19.64 5.01
N LEU A 124 26.50 19.10 5.45
CA LEU A 124 26.74 18.87 6.87
C LEU A 124 26.92 20.19 7.62
N GLU A 125 27.62 21.14 7.01
CA GLU A 125 27.81 22.47 7.58
C GLU A 125 26.49 23.26 7.60
N GLU A 126 25.68 23.19 6.54
CA GLU A 126 24.31 23.73 6.56
C GLU A 126 23.49 23.15 7.71
N TYR A 127 23.55 21.83 7.92
CA TYR A 127 22.87 21.18 9.05
C TYR A 127 23.34 21.72 10.41
N ARG A 128 24.66 21.89 10.59
CA ARG A 128 25.24 22.45 11.83
C ARG A 128 24.78 23.88 12.07
N GLN A 129 24.84 24.72 11.03
CA GLN A 129 24.39 26.11 11.10
C GLN A 129 22.92 26.22 11.48
N LEU A 130 22.06 25.32 10.96
CA LEU A 130 20.65 25.28 11.36
C LEU A 130 20.48 24.93 12.85
N LYS A 131 21.30 24.01 13.39
CA LYS A 131 21.28 23.68 14.83
C LYS A 131 21.74 24.88 15.67
N ASP A 132 22.77 25.59 15.24
CA ASP A 132 23.24 26.80 15.92
C ASP A 132 22.17 27.91 15.86
N LYS A 133 21.52 28.08 14.71
CA LYS A 133 20.42 29.04 14.53
C LYS A 133 19.24 28.75 15.45
N LYS A 134 18.93 27.47 15.67
CA LYS A 134 17.89 27.07 16.62
C LYS A 134 18.23 27.47 18.05
N ASP A 135 19.48 27.26 18.47
CA ASP A 135 19.95 27.65 19.80
C ASP A 135 19.91 29.19 19.97
N GLU A 136 20.26 29.96 18.93
CA GLU A 136 20.11 31.42 18.91
C GLU A 136 18.64 31.85 19.08
N ILE A 137 17.73 31.26 18.30
CA ILE A 137 16.29 31.55 18.37
C ILE A 137 15.74 31.25 19.76
N ASP A 138 16.10 30.10 20.33
CA ASP A 138 15.64 29.68 21.65
C ASP A 138 16.21 30.56 22.77
N SER A 139 17.47 30.99 22.65
CA SER A 139 18.08 31.97 23.54
C SER A 139 17.36 33.31 23.48
N PHE A 140 17.10 33.82 22.27
CA PHE A 140 16.37 35.08 22.08
C PHE A 140 14.95 35.02 22.65
N LYS A 141 14.23 33.91 22.43
CA LYS A 141 12.91 33.69 23.03
C LYS A 141 12.96 33.74 24.55
N LYS A 142 13.93 33.06 25.16
CA LYS A 142 14.12 33.07 26.62
C LYS A 142 14.46 34.45 27.17
N GLN A 143 15.35 35.19 26.50
CA GLN A 143 15.85 36.47 27.00
C GLN A 143 14.92 37.66 26.73
N ARG A 144 14.19 37.67 25.60
CA ARG A 144 13.39 38.83 25.17
C ARG A 144 11.91 38.53 25.15
N ILE A 145 11.49 37.46 24.48
CA ILE A 145 10.07 37.18 24.25
C ILE A 145 9.36 36.73 25.52
N ASN A 146 9.98 35.85 26.32
CA ASN A 146 9.38 35.33 27.55
C ASN A 146 9.15 36.45 28.60
N PRO A 147 10.13 37.35 28.88
CA PRO A 147 9.91 38.48 29.79
C PRO A 147 8.85 39.46 29.29
N VAL A 148 8.84 39.79 27.99
CA VAL A 148 7.82 40.67 27.41
C VAL A 148 6.44 40.02 27.52
N SER A 149 6.33 38.73 27.23
CA SER A 149 5.09 37.97 27.37
C SER A 149 4.60 37.93 28.82
N ALA A 150 5.51 37.84 29.79
CA ALA A 150 5.17 37.91 31.22
C ALA A 150 4.63 39.30 31.61
N LYS A 151 5.29 40.38 31.19
CA LYS A 151 4.81 41.76 31.41
C LYS A 151 3.44 41.99 30.77
N ILE A 152 3.23 41.50 29.54
CA ILE A 152 1.91 41.59 28.86
C ILE A 152 0.83 40.87 29.67
N LYS A 153 1.12 39.69 30.22
CA LYS A 153 0.17 38.97 31.11
C LYS A 153 -0.15 39.78 32.37
N GLU A 154 0.86 40.41 32.99
CA GLU A 154 0.68 41.28 34.14
C GLU A 154 -0.19 42.50 33.82
N TYR A 155 0.10 43.22 32.73
CA TYR A 155 -0.71 44.35 32.27
C TYR A 155 -2.17 43.96 31.98
N LYS A 156 -2.41 42.78 31.41
CA LYS A 156 -3.78 42.27 31.20
C LYS A 156 -4.52 42.03 32.51
N LYS A 157 -3.84 41.52 33.55
CA LYS A 157 -4.45 41.36 34.89
C LYS A 157 -4.84 42.72 35.47
N VAL A 158 -3.93 43.70 35.46
CA VAL A 158 -4.20 45.06 35.95
C VAL A 158 -5.37 45.71 35.20
N LEU A 159 -5.44 45.57 33.88
CA LEU A 159 -6.57 46.10 33.10
C LEU A 159 -7.90 45.41 33.45
N SER A 160 -7.88 44.10 33.69
CA SER A 160 -9.07 43.36 34.12
C SER A 160 -9.58 43.79 35.50
N GLU A 161 -8.67 44.10 36.43
CA GLU A 161 -8.99 44.61 37.77
C GLU A 161 -9.56 46.04 37.71
N ARG A 162 -8.93 46.93 36.93
CA ARG A 162 -9.44 48.29 36.69
C ARG A 162 -10.83 48.28 36.05
N LYS A 163 -11.11 47.32 35.17
CA LYS A 163 -12.43 47.15 34.55
C LYS A 163 -13.52 46.82 35.58
N LYS A 164 -13.18 46.07 36.64
CA LYS A 164 -14.08 45.78 37.77
C LYS A 164 -14.31 47.00 38.66
N GLN A 165 -13.26 47.81 38.89
CA GLN A 165 -13.34 49.02 39.72
C GLN A 165 -14.15 50.17 39.09
N PHE A 166 -14.18 50.30 37.76
CA PHE A 166 -14.85 51.41 37.06
C PHE A 166 -16.19 51.04 36.40
N SER A 167 -16.93 50.08 36.96
CA SER A 167 -18.19 49.55 36.41
C SER A 167 -19.28 50.61 36.15
N GLY A 168 -19.23 51.77 36.83
CA GLY A 168 -20.20 52.88 36.68
C GLY A 168 -19.83 53.99 35.68
N ASN A 169 -18.61 54.04 35.12
CA ASN A 169 -18.16 55.14 34.24
C ASN A 169 -17.93 54.65 32.79
N LYS A 170 -18.90 54.93 31.91
CA LYS A 170 -18.91 54.51 30.48
C LYS A 170 -17.66 54.95 29.71
N GLU A 171 -17.18 56.18 29.94
CA GLU A 171 -16.06 56.74 29.19
C GLU A 171 -14.72 56.05 29.55
N ARG A 172 -14.50 55.81 30.85
CA ARG A 172 -13.30 55.06 31.32
C ARG A 172 -13.32 53.60 30.87
N LEU A 173 -14.49 52.97 30.85
CA LEU A 173 -14.67 51.60 30.34
C LEU A 173 -14.31 51.48 28.85
N CYS A 174 -14.69 52.48 28.04
CA CYS A 174 -14.35 52.52 26.61
C CYS A 174 -12.83 52.59 26.39
N ARG A 175 -12.13 53.47 27.12
CA ARG A 175 -10.66 53.60 27.07
C ARG A 175 -9.94 52.32 27.51
N ILE A 176 -10.43 51.64 28.55
CA ILE A 176 -9.86 50.35 29.01
C ILE A 176 -10.02 49.27 27.93
N LYS A 177 -11.19 49.17 27.28
CA LYS A 177 -11.44 48.20 26.19
C LYS A 177 -10.54 48.46 24.97
N GLN A 178 -10.32 49.71 24.59
CA GLN A 178 -9.38 50.08 23.52
C GLN A 178 -7.97 49.57 23.82
N ARG A 179 -7.48 49.81 25.05
CA ARG A 179 -6.14 49.39 25.49
C ARG A 179 -5.99 47.87 25.60
N GLU A 180 -7.03 47.15 26.02
CA GLU A 180 -7.05 45.67 25.97
C GLU A 180 -6.90 45.16 24.53
N ASN A 181 -7.59 45.78 23.56
CA ASN A 181 -7.52 45.41 22.16
C ASN A 181 -6.15 45.71 21.55
N GLU A 182 -5.54 46.86 21.87
CA GLU A 182 -4.17 47.19 21.47
C GLU A 182 -3.16 46.17 21.99
N ILE A 183 -3.22 45.81 23.27
CA ILE A 183 -2.31 44.81 23.86
C ILE A 183 -2.50 43.44 23.22
N LYS A 184 -3.75 43.03 22.93
CA LYS A 184 -4.03 41.78 22.21
C LYS A 184 -3.43 41.80 20.80
N LYS A 185 -3.56 42.91 20.08
CA LYS A 185 -2.96 43.09 18.74
C LYS A 185 -1.44 43.00 18.80
N ILE A 186 -0.80 43.68 19.75
CA ILE A 186 0.66 43.66 19.94
C ILE A 186 1.15 42.24 20.26
N GLU A 187 0.50 41.55 21.19
CA GLU A 187 0.87 40.17 21.55
C GLU A 187 0.75 39.22 20.34
N LYS A 188 -0.34 39.34 19.57
CA LYS A 188 -0.56 38.55 18.36
C LYS A 188 0.55 38.81 17.33
N LEU A 189 0.87 40.08 17.06
CA LEU A 189 1.91 40.47 16.12
C LEU A 189 3.29 39.95 16.53
N ILE A 190 3.65 40.03 17.82
CA ILE A 190 4.93 39.50 18.32
C ILE A 190 5.01 37.99 18.11
N LYS A 191 3.93 37.26 18.43
CA LYS A 191 3.88 35.80 18.26
C LYS A 191 3.96 35.40 16.79
N GLU A 192 3.22 36.08 15.92
CA GLU A 192 3.21 35.82 14.48
C GLU A 192 4.59 36.07 13.87
N ARG A 193 5.20 37.24 14.11
CA ARG A 193 6.54 37.56 13.59
C ARG A 193 7.60 36.59 14.07
N MET A 194 7.54 36.18 15.34
CA MET A 194 8.51 35.21 15.87
C MET A 194 8.32 33.82 15.28
N LYS A 195 7.06 33.40 15.06
CA LYS A 195 6.75 32.12 14.43
C LYS A 195 7.19 32.12 12.97
N GLU A 196 6.87 33.16 12.22
CA GLU A 196 7.27 33.31 10.81
C GLU A 196 8.80 33.34 10.66
N TYR A 197 9.51 34.04 11.55
CA TYR A 197 10.96 34.04 11.56
C TYR A 197 11.53 32.64 11.80
N GLU A 198 11.02 31.89 12.79
CA GLU A 198 11.46 30.52 13.08
C GLU A 198 11.14 29.56 11.93
N GLU A 199 9.96 29.69 11.33
CA GLU A 199 9.53 28.84 10.21
C GLU A 199 10.48 28.98 9.01
N ILE A 200 10.75 30.21 8.59
CA ILE A 200 11.58 30.51 7.41
C ILE A 200 13.05 30.19 7.65
N ASN A 201 13.58 30.56 8.82
CA ASN A 201 15.02 30.46 9.09
C ASN A 201 15.44 29.12 9.69
N TYR A 202 14.50 28.28 10.13
CA TYR A 202 14.82 27.00 10.73
C TYR A 202 13.86 25.90 10.29
N ASP A 203 12.56 25.95 10.60
CA ASP A 203 11.68 24.77 10.47
C ASP A 203 11.60 24.27 9.02
N MET A 204 11.41 25.16 8.05
CA MET A 204 11.32 24.79 6.63
C MET A 204 12.61 24.16 6.10
N LEU A 205 13.77 24.72 6.46
CA LEU A 205 15.08 24.23 6.02
C LEU A 205 15.45 22.92 6.72
N TYR A 206 15.24 22.87 8.04
CA TYR A 206 15.51 21.71 8.88
C TYR A 206 14.60 20.52 8.54
N SER A 207 13.36 20.78 8.13
CA SER A 207 12.40 19.73 7.71
C SER A 207 12.92 18.87 6.56
N ARG A 208 13.82 19.41 5.73
CA ARG A 208 14.44 18.68 4.61
C ARG A 208 15.46 17.67 5.10
N PHE A 209 16.00 17.82 6.30
CA PHE A 209 16.89 16.82 6.86
C PHE A 209 16.09 15.72 7.56
N ARG A 210 16.54 14.48 7.37
CA ARG A 210 15.96 13.28 7.98
C ARG A 210 17.06 12.29 8.36
N THR A 211 16.73 11.40 9.28
CA THR A 211 17.55 10.23 9.57
C THR A 211 16.99 9.03 8.82
N LEU A 212 17.84 8.44 7.99
CA LEU A 212 17.58 7.24 7.22
C LEU A 212 18.23 6.03 7.91
N THR A 213 17.44 5.01 8.16
CA THR A 213 17.92 3.65 8.45
C THR A 213 17.59 2.74 7.27
N CYS A 214 18.38 1.69 7.08
CA CYS A 214 18.17 0.74 6.00
C CYS A 214 18.15 -0.67 6.58
N GLY A 215 17.30 -1.52 6.02
CA GLY A 215 17.22 -2.92 6.39
C GLY A 215 16.92 -3.81 5.19
N PRO A 216 17.36 -5.08 5.20
CA PRO A 216 16.93 -6.04 4.20
C PRO A 216 15.46 -6.40 4.44
N LYS A 217 14.67 -6.36 3.38
CA LYS A 217 13.30 -6.89 3.32
C LYS A 217 13.20 -7.86 2.14
N TYR A 218 12.11 -8.62 2.11
CA TYR A 218 11.93 -9.69 1.13
C TYR A 218 10.66 -9.48 0.31
N TYR A 219 10.76 -9.75 -0.99
CA TYR A 219 9.65 -9.97 -1.89
C TYR A 219 9.59 -11.44 -2.26
N GLU A 220 8.41 -12.04 -2.19
CA GLU A 220 8.16 -13.32 -2.82
C GLU A 220 7.85 -13.11 -4.30
N VAL A 221 8.51 -13.85 -5.18
CA VAL A 221 8.31 -13.76 -6.63
C VAL A 221 8.14 -15.17 -7.17
N LEU A 222 7.02 -15.40 -7.83
CA LEU A 222 6.78 -16.62 -8.60
C LEU A 222 7.55 -16.55 -9.91
N SER A 223 8.02 -17.68 -10.41
CA SER A 223 8.71 -17.80 -11.71
C SER A 223 8.12 -18.93 -12.54
N ASP A 224 8.26 -18.81 -13.86
CA ASP A 224 7.79 -19.78 -14.85
C ASP A 224 6.30 -20.09 -14.67
N ILE A 225 5.47 -19.05 -14.79
CA ILE A 225 4.04 -19.09 -14.48
C ILE A 225 3.27 -19.37 -15.76
N GLU A 226 2.37 -20.34 -15.69
CA GLU A 226 1.37 -20.64 -16.72
C GLU A 226 -0.02 -20.59 -16.10
N LEU A 227 -0.90 -19.77 -16.66
CA LEU A 227 -2.27 -19.62 -16.18
C LEU A 227 -3.26 -19.90 -17.30
N VAL A 228 -4.34 -20.57 -16.93
CA VAL A 228 -5.56 -20.69 -17.73
C VAL A 228 -6.66 -19.97 -16.95
N ILE A 229 -7.22 -18.93 -17.56
CA ILE A 229 -8.27 -18.11 -16.97
C ILE A 229 -9.49 -18.21 -17.86
N HIS A 230 -10.59 -18.70 -17.30
CA HIS A 230 -11.89 -18.67 -17.95
C HIS A 230 -12.70 -17.49 -17.45
N VAL A 231 -13.27 -16.73 -18.37
CA VAL A 231 -14.06 -15.54 -18.10
C VAL A 231 -15.50 -15.77 -18.56
N LYS A 232 -16.44 -15.64 -17.63
CA LYS A 232 -17.87 -15.63 -17.91
C LYS A 232 -18.42 -14.23 -17.67
N SER A 233 -19.10 -13.69 -18.68
CA SER A 233 -19.72 -12.36 -18.67
C SER A 233 -20.72 -12.26 -19.82
N ASP A 234 -21.29 -11.07 -20.01
CA ASP A 234 -22.17 -10.77 -21.14
C ASP A 234 -21.43 -10.93 -22.48
N GLU A 235 -22.16 -11.34 -23.53
CA GLU A 235 -21.56 -11.65 -24.84
C GLU A 235 -20.72 -10.49 -25.41
N LYS A 236 -21.17 -9.24 -25.24
CA LYS A 236 -20.41 -8.05 -25.64
C LYS A 236 -19.06 -7.93 -24.92
N VAL A 237 -19.03 -8.24 -23.62
CA VAL A 237 -17.79 -8.18 -22.82
C VAL A 237 -16.83 -9.29 -23.28
N LEU A 238 -17.35 -10.48 -23.56
CA LEU A 238 -16.55 -11.59 -24.07
C LEU A 238 -15.92 -11.26 -25.44
N GLU A 239 -16.68 -10.65 -26.36
CA GLU A 239 -16.17 -10.18 -27.66
C GLU A 239 -15.08 -9.10 -27.50
N ASP A 240 -15.29 -8.15 -26.60
CA ASP A 240 -14.31 -7.09 -26.31
C ASP A 240 -12.99 -7.66 -25.78
N ILE A 241 -13.03 -8.69 -24.93
CA ILE A 241 -11.83 -9.36 -24.41
C ILE A 241 -11.00 -9.95 -25.55
N ILE A 242 -11.65 -10.70 -26.46
CA ILE A 242 -10.96 -11.32 -27.61
C ILE A 242 -10.39 -10.25 -28.53
N LYS A 243 -11.15 -9.19 -28.81
CA LYS A 243 -10.73 -8.09 -29.67
C LYS A 243 -9.51 -7.35 -29.11
N ASN A 244 -9.43 -7.21 -27.78
CA ASN A 244 -8.37 -6.47 -27.09
C ASN A 244 -7.30 -7.36 -26.47
N GLN A 245 -7.24 -8.65 -26.80
CA GLN A 245 -6.29 -9.61 -26.21
C GLN A 245 -4.82 -9.13 -26.24
N HIS A 246 -4.42 -8.44 -27.32
CA HIS A 246 -3.05 -7.92 -27.50
C HIS A 246 -2.69 -6.79 -26.54
N ARG A 247 -3.69 -6.16 -25.89
CA ARG A 247 -3.49 -5.12 -24.87
C ARG A 247 -3.30 -5.68 -23.47
N PHE A 248 -3.54 -6.98 -23.27
CA PHE A 248 -3.32 -7.68 -22.02
C PHE A 248 -1.80 -7.83 -21.77
N SER A 249 -1.22 -6.79 -21.16
CA SER A 249 0.24 -6.55 -21.15
C SER A 249 0.92 -6.95 -19.85
N SER A 250 0.21 -6.92 -18.73
CA SER A 250 0.76 -7.16 -17.39
C SER A 250 -0.30 -7.70 -16.45
N LEU A 251 0.09 -8.58 -15.53
CA LEU A 251 -0.77 -9.10 -14.46
C LEU A 251 0.02 -9.15 -13.15
N GLY A 252 -0.55 -8.57 -12.09
CA GLY A 252 0.19 -8.27 -10.86
C GLY A 252 0.77 -6.86 -10.90
N ARG A 253 2.09 -6.72 -10.85
CA ARG A 253 2.77 -5.41 -10.94
C ARG A 253 2.84 -4.96 -12.40
N SER A 254 3.01 -3.65 -12.62
CA SER A 254 3.09 -3.08 -13.97
C SER A 254 4.27 -3.61 -14.79
N GLU A 255 5.33 -4.04 -14.11
CA GLU A 255 6.55 -4.61 -14.67
C GLU A 255 6.47 -6.13 -14.90
N ASP A 256 5.45 -6.80 -14.35
CA ASP A 256 5.25 -8.25 -14.51
C ASP A 256 4.51 -8.51 -15.83
N PHE A 257 5.25 -8.58 -16.93
CA PHE A 257 4.69 -8.72 -18.28
C PHE A 257 3.99 -10.06 -18.50
N VAL A 258 2.96 -10.03 -19.34
CA VAL A 258 2.18 -11.20 -19.76
C VAL A 258 2.40 -11.50 -21.24
N GLN A 259 2.61 -12.77 -21.56
CA GLN A 259 2.48 -13.30 -22.91
C GLN A 259 1.16 -14.05 -23.04
N VAL A 260 0.23 -13.54 -23.86
CA VAL A 260 -0.99 -14.25 -24.22
C VAL A 260 -0.64 -15.31 -25.27
N LYS A 261 -0.87 -16.58 -24.92
CA LYS A 261 -0.68 -17.73 -25.83
C LYS A 261 -1.96 -18.03 -26.61
N GLU A 262 -3.10 -17.88 -25.97
CA GLU A 262 -4.41 -18.23 -26.52
C GLU A 262 -5.48 -17.32 -25.90
N ALA A 263 -6.42 -16.85 -26.73
CA ALA A 263 -7.64 -16.19 -26.30
C ALA A 263 -8.79 -16.63 -27.23
N GLU A 264 -9.62 -17.55 -26.76
CA GLU A 264 -10.65 -18.20 -27.58
C GLU A 264 -12.00 -18.15 -26.88
N MET A 265 -13.07 -17.97 -27.66
CA MET A 265 -14.43 -18.21 -27.19
C MET A 265 -14.66 -19.73 -27.13
N VAL A 266 -15.15 -20.22 -26.00
CA VAL A 266 -15.37 -21.64 -25.74
C VAL A 266 -16.81 -21.89 -25.27
N GLU A 267 -17.34 -23.06 -25.61
CA GLU A 267 -18.60 -23.55 -25.06
C GLU A 267 -18.29 -24.54 -23.94
N LEU A 268 -18.80 -24.23 -22.75
CA LEU A 268 -18.65 -25.00 -21.53
C LEU A 268 -19.86 -25.90 -21.33
N GLU A 269 -19.60 -27.15 -20.97
CA GLU A 269 -20.62 -28.17 -20.70
C GLU A 269 -20.78 -28.35 -19.19
N ASP A 270 -21.99 -28.69 -18.74
CA ASP A 270 -22.17 -29.10 -17.34
C ASP A 270 -21.42 -30.41 -17.09
N MET A 271 -20.93 -30.60 -15.87
CA MET A 271 -20.37 -31.87 -15.43
C MET A 271 -21.41 -32.99 -15.55
N ASP A 272 -21.10 -34.02 -16.32
CA ASP A 272 -21.96 -35.17 -16.60
C ASP A 272 -21.32 -36.53 -16.24
N GLU A 273 -20.01 -36.58 -16.01
CA GLU A 273 -19.24 -37.80 -15.71
C GLU A 273 -18.16 -37.57 -14.64
N ASP A 274 -17.72 -38.64 -13.97
CA ASP A 274 -16.61 -38.60 -13.01
C ASP A 274 -15.27 -38.36 -13.74
N ILE A 275 -14.42 -37.50 -13.17
CA ILE A 275 -13.15 -37.10 -13.77
C ILE A 275 -12.03 -37.99 -13.23
N ASP A 276 -11.86 -39.17 -13.81
CA ASP A 276 -10.86 -40.14 -13.34
C ASP A 276 -9.47 -39.95 -14.00
N ASP A 277 -9.35 -39.27 -15.15
CA ASP A 277 -8.11 -39.22 -15.94
C ASP A 277 -7.62 -37.82 -16.38
N THR A 278 -8.28 -36.73 -15.96
CA THR A 278 -7.88 -35.38 -16.36
C THR A 278 -6.78 -34.84 -15.43
N GLU A 279 -5.67 -34.38 -15.99
CA GLU A 279 -4.62 -33.68 -15.23
C GLU A 279 -5.17 -32.39 -14.61
N ILE A 280 -5.50 -32.46 -13.31
CA ILE A 280 -6.06 -31.33 -12.56
C ILE A 280 -4.97 -30.27 -12.33
N LEU A 281 -5.14 -29.12 -12.98
CA LEU A 281 -4.29 -27.96 -12.69
C LEU A 281 -4.62 -27.40 -11.31
N PRO A 282 -3.62 -26.91 -10.56
CA PRO A 282 -3.88 -26.17 -9.33
C PRO A 282 -4.85 -25.02 -9.59
N THR A 283 -5.91 -24.94 -8.79
CA THR A 283 -7.06 -24.07 -9.07
C THR A 283 -7.64 -23.47 -7.80
N TYR A 284 -8.39 -22.38 -7.96
CA TYR A 284 -9.24 -21.84 -6.90
C TYR A 284 -10.64 -22.45 -6.95
N ILE A 285 -11.03 -23.12 -5.87
CA ILE A 285 -12.34 -23.75 -5.70
C ILE A 285 -13.17 -22.94 -4.72
N PRO A 286 -14.44 -22.58 -5.02
CA PRO A 286 -15.34 -21.98 -4.04
C PRO A 286 -15.39 -22.77 -2.73
N ALA A 287 -15.16 -22.11 -1.60
CA ALA A 287 -15.15 -22.80 -0.30
C ALA A 287 -16.52 -23.39 0.06
N GLU A 288 -17.61 -22.84 -0.48
CA GLU A 288 -18.96 -23.34 -0.28
C GLU A 288 -19.14 -24.77 -0.80
N LEU A 289 -18.55 -25.10 -1.96
CA LEU A 289 -18.61 -26.44 -2.56
C LEU A 289 -17.82 -27.48 -1.78
N VAL A 290 -16.69 -27.06 -1.22
CA VAL A 290 -15.87 -27.92 -0.36
C VAL A 290 -16.56 -28.15 0.99
N ASN A 291 -17.10 -27.08 1.60
CA ASN A 291 -17.75 -27.17 2.90
C ASN A 291 -19.08 -27.92 2.85
N SER A 292 -19.79 -27.92 1.71
CA SER A 292 -21.01 -28.71 1.52
C SER A 292 -20.73 -30.19 1.29
N GLY A 293 -19.47 -30.58 1.07
CA GLY A 293 -19.08 -31.94 0.73
C GLY A 293 -19.27 -32.31 -0.75
N ALA A 294 -19.66 -31.35 -1.60
CA ALA A 294 -19.82 -31.59 -3.03
C ALA A 294 -18.48 -31.80 -3.75
N ILE A 295 -17.43 -31.16 -3.23
CA ILE A 295 -16.04 -31.38 -3.63
C ILE A 295 -15.24 -31.82 -2.42
N LYS A 296 -14.46 -32.89 -2.58
CA LYS A 296 -13.55 -33.38 -1.55
C LYS A 296 -12.11 -33.15 -1.99
N ILE A 297 -11.33 -32.46 -1.15
CA ILE A 297 -9.90 -32.29 -1.38
C ILE A 297 -9.20 -33.58 -1.00
N THR A 298 -8.51 -34.20 -1.97
CA THR A 298 -7.83 -35.48 -1.80
C THR A 298 -6.33 -35.25 -1.59
N ALA A 299 -5.70 -36.18 -0.88
CA ALA A 299 -4.25 -36.14 -0.74
C ALA A 299 -3.58 -36.63 -2.03
N LYS A 300 -2.28 -36.36 -2.16
CA LYS A 300 -1.49 -36.99 -3.23
C LYS A 300 -1.42 -38.50 -2.96
N GLU A 301 -1.40 -39.30 -4.02
CA GLU A 301 -1.27 -40.75 -3.91
C GLU A 301 -0.07 -41.12 -3.02
N GLY A 302 -0.28 -42.03 -2.06
CA GLY A 302 0.76 -42.53 -1.15
C GLY A 302 0.85 -41.87 0.23
N THR A 303 -0.10 -41.01 0.63
CA THR A 303 -0.16 -40.46 1.99
C THR A 303 -1.49 -40.78 2.67
N ASP A 304 -1.45 -41.28 3.91
CA ASP A 304 -2.62 -41.61 4.75
C ASP A 304 -3.40 -40.39 5.28
N ASP A 305 -3.02 -39.17 4.89
CA ASP A 305 -3.64 -37.93 5.35
C ASP A 305 -4.89 -37.54 4.54
N THR A 306 -5.84 -36.88 5.19
CA THR A 306 -6.88 -36.10 4.51
C THR A 306 -6.23 -34.99 3.69
N GLY A 307 -6.56 -34.88 2.40
CA GLY A 307 -5.98 -33.88 1.49
C GLY A 307 -6.05 -32.45 2.02
N GLY A 308 -4.93 -31.73 1.99
CA GLY A 308 -4.82 -30.37 2.50
C GLY A 308 -4.84 -29.31 1.39
N GLY A 309 -5.93 -28.57 1.27
CA GLY A 309 -6.00 -27.34 0.48
C GLY A 309 -5.70 -26.10 1.32
N THR A 310 -5.16 -25.04 0.72
CA THR A 310 -4.97 -23.76 1.43
C THR A 310 -6.20 -22.87 1.24
N ARG A 311 -6.86 -22.50 2.34
CA ARG A 311 -8.01 -21.59 2.29
C ARG A 311 -7.56 -20.13 2.18
N TYR A 312 -8.10 -19.39 1.22
CA TYR A 312 -7.89 -17.96 1.03
C TYR A 312 -9.21 -17.20 1.02
N TYR A 313 -9.16 -15.95 1.46
CA TYR A 313 -10.22 -14.95 1.21
C TYR A 313 -9.68 -14.00 0.16
N LEU A 314 -10.10 -14.15 -1.09
CA LEU A 314 -9.55 -13.38 -2.21
C LEU A 314 -10.44 -12.18 -2.55
N PRO A 315 -9.85 -10.99 -2.80
CA PRO A 315 -10.62 -9.84 -3.28
C PRO A 315 -11.11 -10.07 -4.72
N LYS A 316 -12.41 -9.88 -4.96
CA LYS A 316 -13.05 -10.00 -6.29
C LYS A 316 -13.32 -8.64 -6.94
N ASN A 317 -14.18 -7.85 -6.33
CA ASN A 317 -14.59 -6.53 -6.79
C ASN A 317 -14.62 -5.57 -5.59
N TYR A 318 -14.72 -4.27 -5.84
CA TYR A 318 -14.77 -3.28 -4.76
C TYR A 318 -15.79 -2.19 -5.06
N ILE A 319 -16.27 -1.59 -3.97
CA ILE A 319 -17.00 -0.32 -4.00
C ILE A 319 -16.11 0.78 -3.41
N LEU A 320 -16.31 2.02 -3.88
CA LEU A 320 -15.64 3.19 -3.32
C LEU A 320 -16.52 3.78 -2.21
N GLU A 321 -16.02 3.76 -0.98
CA GLU A 321 -16.61 4.46 0.16
C GLU A 321 -15.57 5.46 0.69
N ASN A 322 -15.87 6.77 0.66
CA ASN A 322 -14.97 7.83 1.14
C ASN A 322 -13.54 7.76 0.53
N GLU A 323 -13.44 7.56 -0.79
CA GLU A 323 -12.17 7.38 -1.52
C GLU A 323 -11.37 6.11 -1.14
N ILE A 324 -11.92 5.27 -0.27
CA ILE A 324 -11.32 3.98 0.14
C ILE A 324 -12.00 2.85 -0.63
N ARG A 325 -11.20 1.95 -1.18
CA ARG A 325 -11.70 0.72 -1.83
C ARG A 325 -12.10 -0.30 -0.77
N LYS A 326 -13.37 -0.68 -0.77
CA LYS A 326 -13.91 -1.72 0.10
C LYS A 326 -14.18 -2.97 -0.75
N PHE A 327 -13.31 -3.97 -0.60
CA PHE A 327 -13.34 -5.17 -1.43
C PHE A 327 -14.39 -6.18 -0.93
N GLU A 328 -15.19 -6.68 -1.85
CA GLU A 328 -15.93 -7.94 -1.68
C GLU A 328 -14.94 -9.10 -1.79
N ARG A 329 -14.91 -9.96 -0.77
CA ARG A 329 -13.98 -11.10 -0.68
C ARG A 329 -14.73 -12.40 -0.88
N LYS A 330 -14.15 -13.32 -1.65
CA LYS A 330 -14.66 -14.69 -1.84
C LYS A 330 -13.75 -15.68 -1.14
N ALA A 331 -14.36 -16.57 -0.36
CA ALA A 331 -13.64 -17.65 0.29
C ALA A 331 -13.42 -18.79 -0.71
N VAL A 332 -12.18 -19.19 -0.91
CA VAL A 332 -11.79 -20.25 -1.85
C VAL A 332 -10.73 -21.17 -1.22
N PHE A 333 -10.61 -22.38 -1.74
CA PHE A 333 -9.48 -23.26 -1.52
C PHE A 333 -8.57 -23.27 -2.74
N TYR A 334 -7.27 -23.16 -2.51
CA TYR A 334 -6.25 -23.50 -3.49
C TYR A 334 -5.82 -24.95 -3.30
N THR A 335 -6.00 -25.78 -4.32
CA THR A 335 -5.60 -27.20 -4.32
C THR A 335 -5.22 -27.65 -5.73
N SER A 336 -4.39 -28.69 -5.82
CA SER A 336 -4.08 -29.39 -7.07
C SER A 336 -4.81 -30.73 -7.20
N ASN A 337 -5.42 -31.24 -6.13
CA ASN A 337 -6.04 -32.56 -6.09
C ASN A 337 -7.40 -32.46 -5.39
N TYR A 338 -8.45 -32.91 -6.07
CA TYR A 338 -9.80 -32.98 -5.53
C TYR A 338 -10.66 -33.94 -6.35
N THR A 339 -11.69 -34.49 -5.73
CA THR A 339 -12.75 -35.29 -6.36
C THR A 339 -14.07 -34.54 -6.27
N ILE A 340 -14.94 -34.76 -7.25
CA ILE A 340 -16.31 -34.29 -7.24
C ILE A 340 -17.15 -35.45 -6.72
N GLU A 341 -17.80 -35.27 -5.57
CA GLU A 341 -18.56 -36.34 -4.90
C GLU A 341 -20.08 -36.23 -5.19
N ASP A 342 -20.55 -35.05 -5.57
CA ASP A 342 -21.95 -34.77 -5.84
C ASP A 342 -22.10 -33.92 -7.11
N ILE A 343 -22.31 -34.61 -8.25
CA ILE A 343 -22.47 -33.99 -9.58
C ILE A 343 -23.67 -33.03 -9.60
N GLU A 344 -24.77 -33.38 -8.95
CA GLU A 344 -25.98 -32.55 -8.98
C GLU A 344 -25.81 -31.27 -8.16
N ALA A 345 -25.06 -31.31 -7.04
CA ALA A 345 -24.75 -30.13 -6.23
C ALA A 345 -23.78 -29.14 -6.91
N VAL A 346 -22.92 -29.63 -7.82
CA VAL A 346 -21.97 -28.81 -8.58
C VAL A 346 -22.52 -28.33 -9.93
N LYS A 347 -23.65 -28.86 -10.38
CA LYS A 347 -24.31 -28.47 -11.63
C LYS A 347 -24.58 -26.97 -11.70
N GLY A 348 -24.27 -26.35 -12.84
CA GLY A 348 -24.36 -24.90 -13.01
C GLY A 348 -23.31 -24.08 -12.23
N LYS A 349 -22.39 -24.72 -11.51
CA LYS A 349 -21.29 -24.06 -10.76
C LYS A 349 -19.91 -24.51 -11.25
N ILE A 350 -19.79 -25.78 -11.61
CA ILE A 350 -18.62 -26.36 -12.24
C ILE A 350 -18.98 -26.75 -13.66
N TYR A 351 -18.08 -26.46 -14.59
CA TYR A 351 -18.25 -26.77 -16.00
C TYR A 351 -17.00 -27.45 -16.54
N LEU A 352 -17.16 -28.16 -17.66
CA LEU A 352 -16.08 -28.75 -18.42
C LEU A 352 -15.84 -27.96 -19.71
N ASP A 353 -14.57 -27.70 -19.98
CA ASP A 353 -14.10 -27.18 -21.26
C ASP A 353 -13.38 -28.30 -22.01
N ARG A 354 -14.11 -29.01 -22.90
CA ARG A 354 -13.62 -30.14 -23.71
C ARG A 354 -12.81 -29.71 -24.94
N GLY A 355 -11.99 -28.67 -24.80
CA GLY A 355 -11.10 -28.20 -25.86
C GLY A 355 -9.98 -29.20 -26.21
N LYS A 356 -8.87 -28.71 -26.81
CA LYS A 356 -7.69 -29.56 -27.09
C LYS A 356 -7.10 -30.24 -25.83
N LYS A 357 -7.29 -29.59 -24.68
CA LYS A 357 -7.01 -30.11 -23.34
C LYS A 357 -8.25 -29.83 -22.51
N GLU A 358 -8.65 -30.80 -21.70
CA GLU A 358 -9.79 -30.66 -20.81
C GLU A 358 -9.45 -29.79 -19.61
N TYR A 359 -10.36 -28.89 -19.26
CA TYR A 359 -10.23 -28.03 -18.09
C TYR A 359 -11.51 -28.05 -17.25
N ILE A 360 -11.33 -28.13 -15.93
CA ILE A 360 -12.41 -28.01 -14.96
C ILE A 360 -12.57 -26.53 -14.60
N VAL A 361 -13.72 -25.98 -14.91
CA VAL A 361 -13.99 -24.55 -14.80
C VAL A 361 -14.90 -24.30 -13.59
N CYS A 362 -14.29 -23.80 -12.51
CA CYS A 362 -14.96 -23.40 -11.28
C CYS A 362 -15.08 -21.87 -11.22
N PHE A 363 -16.26 -21.32 -11.50
CA PHE A 363 -16.48 -19.87 -11.45
C PHE A 363 -16.68 -19.36 -10.02
N VAL A 364 -16.07 -18.22 -9.70
CA VAL A 364 -16.15 -17.54 -8.39
C VAL A 364 -16.61 -16.10 -8.54
#